data_AF-A0A925YAJ4-F1
#
_entry.id   AF-A0A925YAJ4-F1
#
_cell.length_a   1.000
_cell.length_b   1.000
_cell.length_c   1.000
_cell.angle_alpha   90.00
_cell.angle_beta   90.00
_cell.angle_gamma   90.00
#
_symmetry.space_group_name_H-M   'P 1'
#
loop_
_entity.id
_entity.type
_entity.pdbx_description
1 polymer ?
#
loop_
_entity_poly.entity_id
_entity_poly.type
_entity_poly.pdbx_seq_one_letter_code
_entity_poly.pdbx_strand_id
1 'polypeptide(L)'
;DHRAAKGAALSYEDEKFAYLLAVREPIFTPAGLGRILDRPDLSKIGLTAKVCRVDGSAGFVTVPKREKVAFAGARRAKWGDDL
;
A
#
# COMPACT_ATOMS: atom_id res chain seq x y z
N ASP A 1 -34.79 1.04 -6.89
CA ASP A 1 -33.66 0.93 -5.96
C ASP A 1 -32.92 -0.38 -6.24
N HIS A 2 -31.67 -0.31 -6.72
CA HIS A 2 -30.90 -1.46 -7.22
C HIS A 2 -30.66 -2.55 -6.17
N ARG A 3 -30.71 -2.21 -4.87
CA ARG A 3 -30.57 -3.17 -3.76
C ARG A 3 -31.84 -3.98 -3.51
N ALA A 4 -33.00 -3.32 -3.53
CA ALA A 4 -34.29 -3.96 -3.30
C ALA A 4 -34.66 -4.98 -4.40
N ALA A 5 -34.24 -4.74 -5.64
CA ALA A 5 -34.50 -5.67 -6.76
C ALA A 5 -33.65 -6.94 -6.71
N LYS A 6 -32.53 -6.94 -5.97
CA LYS A 6 -31.56 -8.04 -5.92
C LYS A 6 -31.60 -8.86 -4.63
N GLY A 7 -32.45 -8.48 -3.65
CA GLY A 7 -32.45 -9.11 -2.32
C GLY A 7 -31.11 -9.00 -1.58
N ALA A 8 -30.25 -8.06 -2.00
CA ALA A 8 -28.88 -7.95 -1.51
C ALA A 8 -28.85 -7.12 -0.20
N ALA A 9 -28.36 -7.74 0.88
CA ALA A 9 -28.22 -7.09 2.19
C ALA A 9 -27.01 -6.13 2.26
N LEU A 10 -26.00 -6.34 1.42
CA LEU A 10 -24.74 -5.60 1.40
C LEU A 10 -24.49 -4.97 0.03
N SER A 11 -23.69 -3.91 0.00
CA SER A 11 -23.26 -3.24 -1.24
C SER A 11 -22.00 -3.87 -1.86
N TYR A 12 -21.55 -5.01 -1.34
CA TYR A 12 -20.39 -5.76 -1.81
C TYR A 12 -20.67 -7.26 -1.74
N GLU A 13 -19.94 -8.04 -2.54
CA GLU A 13 -19.99 -9.50 -2.59
C GLU A 13 -18.63 -10.07 -2.16
N ASP A 14 -18.63 -11.25 -1.54
CA ASP A 14 -17.41 -11.97 -1.14
C ASP A 14 -16.95 -12.84 -2.31
N GLU A 15 -15.97 -12.35 -3.08
CA GLU A 15 -15.39 -13.08 -4.20
C GLU A 15 -14.17 -13.89 -3.72
N LYS A 16 -14.30 -15.22 -3.73
CA LYS A 16 -13.20 -16.12 -3.36
C LYS A 16 -12.12 -16.10 -4.45
N PHE A 17 -10.90 -15.74 -4.09
CA PHE A 17 -9.75 -15.76 -4.99
C PHE A 17 -8.63 -16.68 -4.47
N ALA A 18 -7.88 -17.25 -5.40
CA ALA A 18 -6.61 -17.93 -5.15
C ALA A 18 -5.57 -17.37 -6.14
N TYR A 19 -4.34 -17.17 -5.70
CA TYR A 19 -3.26 -16.65 -6.54
C TYR A 19 -1.99 -17.47 -6.40
N LEU A 20 -1.19 -17.50 -7.46
CA LEU A 20 0.15 -18.07 -7.49
C LEU A 20 1.11 -17.03 -8.07
N LEU A 21 2.21 -16.81 -7.38
CA LEU A 21 3.30 -15.95 -7.85
C LEU A 21 4.53 -16.84 -8.00
N ALA A 22 5.05 -16.95 -9.22
CA ALA A 22 6.23 -17.75 -9.53
C ALA A 22 7.25 -16.89 -10.28
N VAL A 23 8.50 -16.93 -9.83
CA VAL A 23 9.60 -16.17 -10.43
C VAL A 23 10.84 -17.03 -10.59
N ARG A 24 11.59 -16.79 -11.67
CA ARG A 24 12.82 -17.53 -11.98
C ARG A 24 14.02 -17.02 -11.18
N GLU A 25 14.09 -15.71 -10.99
CA GLU A 25 15.12 -15.02 -10.20
C GLU A 25 14.46 -14.33 -9.01
N PRO A 26 15.22 -14.04 -7.92
CA PRO A 26 14.68 -13.28 -6.80
C PRO A 26 14.12 -11.94 -7.29
N ILE A 27 12.83 -11.70 -7.07
CA ILE A 27 12.26 -10.37 -7.27
C ILE A 27 12.90 -9.46 -6.25
N PHE A 28 13.31 -8.28 -6.72
CA PHE A 28 13.80 -7.16 -5.92
C PHE A 28 13.18 -7.13 -4.52
N THR A 29 14.00 -7.33 -3.49
CA THR A 29 13.59 -7.17 -2.10
C THR A 29 13.29 -5.69 -1.87
N PRO A 30 12.11 -5.34 -1.32
CA PRO A 30 11.80 -3.95 -1.01
C PRO A 30 12.93 -3.30 -0.22
N ALA A 31 13.46 -2.19 -0.71
CA ALA A 31 14.48 -1.42 -0.01
C ALA A 31 13.81 -0.48 1.02
N GLY A 32 14.59 -0.02 2.01
CA GLY A 32 14.13 1.00 2.96
C GLY A 32 13.04 0.52 3.91
N LEU A 33 11.94 1.26 3.97
CA LEU A 33 10.77 1.02 4.81
C LEU A 33 9.82 -0.03 4.23
N GLY A 34 9.85 -0.25 2.91
CA GLY A 34 9.07 -1.28 2.22
C GLY A 34 8.33 -0.77 0.99
N ARG A 35 7.63 -1.68 0.30
CA ARG A 35 6.85 -1.34 -0.90
C ARG A 35 5.46 -0.84 -0.55
N ILE A 36 5.08 0.28 -1.14
CA ILE A 36 3.79 0.95 -0.89
C ILE A 36 2.64 0.08 -1.42
N LEU A 37 1.71 -0.27 -0.53
CA LEU A 37 0.56 -1.14 -0.80
C LEU A 37 -0.73 -0.40 -1.17
N ASP A 38 -0.81 0.88 -0.87
CA ASP A 38 -1.98 1.72 -1.13
C ASP A 38 -1.53 3.18 -1.37
N ARG A 39 -2.43 4.03 -1.87
CA ARG A 39 -2.16 5.45 -2.11
C ARG A 39 -1.58 6.13 -0.85
N PRO A 40 -0.36 6.67 -0.90
CA PRO A 40 0.21 7.40 0.23
C PRO A 40 -0.66 8.61 0.59
N ASP A 41 -0.83 8.83 1.89
CA ASP A 41 -1.53 10.00 2.43
C ASP A 41 -0.52 11.11 2.74
N LEU A 42 -0.69 12.26 2.09
CA LEU A 42 0.18 13.41 2.24
C LEU A 42 -0.52 14.48 3.06
N SER A 43 0.08 14.86 4.17
CA SER A 43 -0.44 15.86 5.10
C SER A 43 0.55 17.02 5.29
N LYS A 44 0.13 18.04 6.07
CA LYS A 44 1.02 19.16 6.43
C LYS A 44 2.21 18.72 7.28
N ILE A 45 2.08 17.63 8.05
CA ILE A 45 3.07 17.15 9.02
C ILE A 45 3.99 16.06 8.46
N GLY A 46 3.62 15.40 7.37
CA GLY A 46 4.41 14.32 6.77
C GLY A 46 3.61 13.49 5.76
N LEU A 47 4.21 12.37 5.34
CA LEU A 47 3.58 11.35 4.50
C LEU A 47 3.37 10.09 5.32
N THR A 48 2.20 9.48 5.21
CA THR A 48 1.91 8.17 5.81
C THR A 48 1.53 7.20 4.70
N ALA A 49 2.12 6.01 4.69
CA ALA A 49 1.82 4.98 3.71
C ALA A 49 1.74 3.60 4.37
N LYS A 50 0.86 2.74 3.86
CA LYS A 50 0.88 1.32 4.18
C LYS A 50 1.92 0.64 3.29
N VAL A 51 2.84 -0.10 3.87
CA VAL A 51 3.93 -0.78 3.16
C VAL A 51 3.97 -2.27 3.48
N CYS A 52 4.46 -3.09 2.55
CA CYS A 52 4.94 -4.45 2.83
C CYS A 52 6.45 -4.46 3.02
N ARG A 53 6.90 -5.26 3.99
CA ARG A 53 8.30 -5.37 4.39
C ARG A 53 8.90 -6.69 3.93
N VAL A 54 10.23 -6.76 3.95
CA VAL A 54 10.99 -7.96 3.59
C VAL A 54 10.66 -9.15 4.50
N ASP A 55 10.26 -8.90 5.75
CA ASP A 55 9.82 -9.93 6.70
C ASP A 55 8.41 -10.49 6.42
N GLY A 56 7.75 -10.05 5.35
CA GLY A 56 6.40 -10.46 4.98
C GLY A 56 5.29 -9.74 5.74
N SER A 57 5.61 -8.86 6.69
CA SER A 57 4.63 -8.05 7.41
C SER A 57 4.15 -6.87 6.56
N ALA A 58 2.94 -6.40 6.86
CA ALA A 58 2.44 -5.13 6.33
C ALA A 58 2.05 -4.19 7.47
N GLY A 59 2.29 -2.89 7.29
CA GLY A 59 1.90 -1.90 8.29
C GLY A 59 2.09 -0.47 7.80
N PHE A 60 1.66 0.49 8.60
CA PHE A 60 1.85 1.91 8.30
C PHE A 60 3.25 2.37 8.68
N VAL A 61 3.80 3.27 7.87
CA VAL A 61 5.01 4.04 8.16
C VAL A 61 4.71 5.51 7.91
N THR A 62 5.37 6.38 8.68
CA THR A 62 5.24 7.84 8.55
C THR A 62 6.61 8.44 8.33
N VAL A 63 6.74 9.26 7.28
CA VAL A 63 7.91 10.08 6.98
C VAL A 63 7.60 11.53 7.36
N PRO A 64 8.12 12.03 8.50
CA PRO A 64 7.83 13.38 8.97
C PRO A 64 8.40 14.45 8.03
N LYS A 65 7.66 15.54 7.82
CA LYS A 65 8.11 16.66 6.98
C LYS A 65 9.39 17.34 7.50
N ARG A 66 9.66 17.24 8.81
CA ARG A 66 10.89 17.76 9.43
C ARG A 66 12.16 17.06 8.92
N GLU A 67 12.04 15.81 8.46
CA GLU A 67 13.14 15.02 7.89
C GLU A 67 13.28 15.34 6.40
N LYS A 68 13.77 16.55 6.11
CA LYS A 68 13.70 17.17 4.78
C LYS A 68 14.19 16.27 3.63
N VAL A 69 15.28 15.51 3.83
CA VAL A 69 15.87 14.64 2.80
C VAL A 69 14.99 13.42 2.53
N ALA A 70 14.63 12.66 3.56
CA ALA A 70 13.74 11.51 3.44
C ALA A 70 12.37 11.91 2.89
N PHE A 71 11.80 13.01 3.40
CA PHE A 71 10.51 13.53 2.95
C PHE A 71 10.52 13.98 1.48
N ALA A 72 11.64 14.54 0.99
CA ALA A 72 11.73 14.98 -0.41
C ALA A 72 11.64 13.83 -1.41
N GLY A 73 12.17 12.66 -1.06
CA GLY A 73 12.01 11.41 -1.82
C GLY A 73 10.61 10.82 -1.63
N ALA A 74 10.21 10.60 -0.38
CA ALA A 74 8.93 9.99 -0.02
C ALA A 74 7.72 10.68 -0.66
N ARG A 75 7.67 12.03 -0.68
CA ARG A 75 6.53 12.78 -1.25
C ARG A 75 6.29 12.54 -2.74
N ARG A 76 7.26 11.97 -3.46
CA ARG A 76 7.16 11.64 -4.90
C ARG A 76 6.75 10.19 -5.13
N ALA A 77 6.86 9.34 -4.11
CA ALA A 77 6.55 7.93 -4.20
C ALA A 77 5.04 7.71 -4.42
N LYS A 78 4.72 6.69 -5.21
CA LYS A 78 3.36 6.30 -5.59
C LYS A 78 3.09 4.89 -5.11
N TRP A 79 1.84 4.47 -5.27
CA TRP A 79 1.49 3.07 -5.06
C TRP A 79 2.37 2.15 -5.92
N GLY A 80 2.94 1.12 -5.30
CA GLY A 80 3.86 0.18 -5.93
C GLY A 80 5.33 0.59 -5.91
N ASP A 81 5.66 1.84 -5.56
CA ASP A 81 7.05 2.26 -5.35
C ASP A 81 7.58 1.76 -3.99
N ASP A 82 8.90 1.75 -3.87
CA ASP A 82 9.59 1.51 -2.60
C ASP A 82 9.76 2.83 -1.83
N LEU A 83 9.58 2.77 -0.51
CA LEU A 83 9.63 3.91 0.40
C LEU A 83 10.82 3.84 1.35
#